data_AF-N1PQ07-F1
#
_entry.id   AF-N1PQ07-F1
#
_cell.length_a   1.000
_cell.length_b   1.000
_cell.length_c   1.000
_cell.angle_alpha   90.00
_cell.angle_beta   90.00
_cell.angle_gamma   90.00
#
_symmetry.space_group_name_H-M   'P 1'
#
loop_
_entity.id
_entity.type
_entity.pdbx_description
1 polymer ?
#
loop_
_entity_poly.entity_id
_entity_poly.type
_entity_poly.pdbx_seq_one_letter_code
_entity_poly.pdbx_strand_id
1 'polypeptide(L)'
;MGAWALKLFMCDYDLDLIGHLGVEVGLPALEQQQTGKTATDFRNPASARMLDHQSGRGARYSLYAKLCSHPEVVRKYLDDGALSRVTADLRRKINAAHEWWLKDCYGPGYHLCILGACTMTLGAVLSNQDKAAIRAVYKNCELMRDAVTQLDAALDLHTGYVNGVPWNFGVSSIGEIELASKEDLAFPAKGMINVRGPDHGRNLSYDPYTDEMMALRHPDGMWKDHACGECGSSQSGHGQALLKCSKCKKRCYCSKDCQKEHWKNHRGFCRAPRSIS
;
A
#
# COMPACT_ATOMS: atom_id res chain seq x y z
N MET A 1 -14.20 3.45 4.73
CA MET A 1 -13.23 4.56 4.79
C MET A 1 -13.80 5.74 4.04
N GLY A 2 -13.83 6.91 4.67
CA GLY A 2 -14.35 8.14 4.09
C GLY A 2 -13.26 8.97 3.42
N ALA A 3 -13.67 9.80 2.47
CA ALA A 3 -12.87 10.89 1.92
C ALA A 3 -13.48 12.22 2.34
N TRP A 4 -12.66 13.28 2.33
CA TRP A 4 -13.08 14.67 2.54
C TRP A 4 -12.64 15.61 1.41
N ALA A 5 -11.85 15.13 0.45
CA ALA A 5 -11.62 15.76 -0.86
C ALA A 5 -11.24 14.70 -1.91
N LEU A 6 -11.26 15.04 -3.21
CA LEU A 6 -10.81 14.18 -4.32
C LEU A 6 -9.31 14.36 -4.65
N LYS A 7 -8.54 14.88 -3.69
CA LYS A 7 -7.10 15.15 -3.77
C LYS A 7 -6.30 14.07 -3.03
N LEU A 8 -4.99 13.97 -3.30
CA LEU A 8 -4.06 13.14 -2.54
C LEU A 8 -4.14 13.42 -1.04
N PHE A 9 -4.05 12.35 -0.23
CA PHE A 9 -3.99 12.40 1.23
C PHE A 9 -5.28 12.86 1.91
N MET A 10 -6.39 12.92 1.17
CA MET A 10 -7.69 13.43 1.65
C MET A 10 -8.73 12.33 1.83
N CYS A 11 -8.28 11.10 2.09
CA CYS A 11 -9.12 9.99 2.52
C CYS A 11 -8.48 9.17 3.63
N ASP A 12 -9.29 8.48 4.43
CA ASP A 12 -8.81 7.64 5.54
C ASP A 12 -7.81 6.59 5.04
N TYR A 13 -8.08 6.02 3.85
CA TYR A 13 -7.23 4.99 3.27
C TYR A 13 -5.80 5.46 3.00
N ASP A 14 -5.64 6.65 2.41
CA ASP A 14 -4.32 7.22 2.16
C ASP A 14 -3.54 7.38 3.46
N LEU A 15 -4.19 7.88 4.52
CA LEU A 15 -3.55 8.11 5.81
C LEU A 15 -3.14 6.80 6.50
N ASP A 16 -4.00 5.77 6.44
CA ASP A 16 -3.67 4.44 6.95
C ASP A 16 -2.52 3.80 6.16
N LEU A 17 -2.55 3.92 4.83
CA LEU A 17 -1.50 3.42 3.94
C LEU A 17 -0.17 4.14 4.18
N ILE A 18 -0.16 5.46 4.40
CA ILE A 18 1.03 6.21 4.81
C ILE A 18 1.61 5.64 6.10
N GLY A 19 0.77 5.31 7.08
CA GLY A 19 1.17 4.65 8.31
C GLY A 19 1.83 3.30 8.05
N HIS A 20 1.19 2.44 7.26
CA HIS A 20 1.73 1.12 6.89
C HIS A 20 3.07 1.22 6.16
N LEU A 21 3.16 2.07 5.14
CA LEU A 21 4.41 2.31 4.40
C LEU A 21 5.51 2.86 5.31
N GLY A 22 5.17 3.71 6.28
CA GLY A 22 6.12 4.20 7.28
C GLY A 22 6.71 3.08 8.13
N VAL A 23 5.89 2.08 8.50
CA VAL A 23 6.37 0.88 9.19
C VAL A 23 7.28 0.05 8.28
N GLU A 24 6.91 -0.17 7.02
CA GLU A 24 7.72 -0.93 6.05
C GLU A 24 9.08 -0.27 5.76
N VAL A 25 9.11 1.06 5.74
CA VAL A 25 10.35 1.85 5.60
C VAL A 25 11.21 1.76 6.85
N GLY A 26 10.62 1.56 8.03
CA GLY A 26 11.34 1.40 9.31
C GLY A 26 11.32 2.64 10.20
N LEU A 27 10.37 3.57 10.00
CA LEU A 27 10.25 4.78 10.83
C LEU A 27 10.11 4.52 12.34
N PRO A 28 9.39 3.48 12.81
CA PRO A 28 9.31 3.22 14.25
C PRO A 28 10.68 2.90 14.88
N ALA A 29 11.55 2.19 14.15
CA ALA A 29 12.90 1.89 14.62
C ALA A 29 13.77 3.16 14.67
N LEU A 30 13.63 4.05 13.68
CA LEU A 30 14.28 5.35 13.66
C LEU A 30 13.83 6.23 14.84
N GLU A 31 12.52 6.28 15.10
CA GLU A 31 11.95 7.06 16.21
C GLU A 31 12.43 6.52 17.56
N GLN A 32 12.50 5.20 17.73
CA GLN A 32 13.05 4.57 18.93
C GLN A 32 14.54 4.89 19.12
N GLN A 33 15.35 4.88 18.06
CA GLN A 33 16.77 5.23 18.13
C GLN A 33 17.00 6.69 18.55
N GLN A 34 16.14 7.60 18.12
CA GLN A 34 16.27 9.04 18.39
C GLN A 34 15.66 9.46 19.73
N THR A 35 14.59 8.80 20.17
CA THR A 35 13.84 9.19 21.38
C THR A 35 14.02 8.25 22.57
N GLY A 36 14.56 7.06 22.36
CA GLY A 36 14.70 6.02 23.38
C GLY A 36 13.39 5.32 23.79
N LYS A 37 12.25 5.62 23.15
CA LYS A 37 10.94 5.05 23.49
C LYS A 37 10.62 3.77 22.71
N THR A 38 10.03 2.78 23.37
CA THR A 38 9.69 1.46 22.80
C THR A 38 8.37 1.46 22.02
N ALA A 39 8.27 0.59 21.01
CA ALA A 39 7.15 0.51 20.05
C ALA A 39 5.74 0.27 20.61
N THR A 40 5.60 -0.04 21.91
CA THR A 40 4.30 -0.28 22.58
C THR A 40 3.47 1.00 22.82
N ASP A 41 4.06 2.18 22.64
CA ASP A 41 3.37 3.47 22.84
C ASP A 41 2.68 4.01 21.57
N PHE A 42 2.88 3.37 20.42
CA PHE A 42 2.24 3.77 19.16
C PHE A 42 0.78 3.30 19.11
N ARG A 43 -0.13 4.15 19.59
CA ARG A 43 -1.57 3.91 19.43
C ARG A 43 -1.99 4.00 17.96
N ASN A 44 -2.98 3.17 17.66
CA ASN A 44 -3.72 3.02 16.41
C ASN A 44 -3.91 4.35 15.64
N PRO A 45 -3.49 4.46 14.34
CA PRO A 45 -3.57 5.67 13.53
C PRO A 45 -4.99 6.28 13.43
N ALA A 46 -6.05 5.47 13.60
CA ALA A 46 -7.44 5.94 13.65
C ALA A 46 -7.74 6.94 14.79
N SER A 47 -6.89 7.02 15.82
CA SER A 47 -7.02 7.97 16.93
C SER A 47 -6.28 9.30 16.72
N ALA A 48 -5.57 9.47 15.60
CA ALA A 48 -4.90 10.72 15.24
C ALA A 48 -5.86 11.80 14.71
N ARG A 49 -7.12 11.79 15.17
CA ARG A 49 -8.07 12.89 14.97
C ARG A 49 -7.64 14.05 15.86
N MET A 50 -7.06 15.06 15.21
CA MET A 50 -6.94 16.46 15.67
C MET A 50 -6.68 16.65 17.16
N LEU A 51 -5.43 16.63 17.59
CA LEU A 51 -5.05 17.16 18.91
C LEU A 51 -3.71 17.91 18.86
N ASP A 52 -3.85 19.22 19.00
CA ASP A 52 -2.97 20.26 19.55
C ASP A 52 -1.48 20.36 19.20
N HIS A 53 -1.14 21.57 18.74
CA HIS A 53 0.19 22.11 18.54
C HIS A 53 0.90 22.54 19.84
N GLN A 54 0.38 22.16 21.01
CA GLN A 54 0.89 22.61 22.29
C GLN A 54 0.85 21.47 23.31
N SER A 55 1.93 20.67 23.36
CA SER A 55 2.47 20.06 24.60
C SER A 55 3.45 18.93 24.25
N GLY A 56 4.74 19.19 24.44
CA GLY A 56 5.83 18.27 24.85
C GLY A 56 5.76 16.75 24.64
N ARG A 57 5.09 16.22 23.62
CA ARG A 57 5.08 14.78 23.30
C ARG A 57 6.14 14.51 22.23
N GLY A 58 6.82 13.37 22.36
CA GLY A 58 8.03 13.02 21.62
C GLY A 58 7.94 13.17 20.09
N ALA A 59 9.09 13.23 19.43
CA ALA A 59 9.21 13.40 17.99
C ALA A 59 8.38 12.34 17.24
N ARG A 60 7.33 12.75 16.51
CA ARG A 60 6.50 11.84 15.71
C ARG A 60 7.02 11.79 14.28
N TYR A 61 7.43 10.62 13.81
CA TYR A 61 7.91 10.46 12.42
C TYR A 61 6.81 9.96 11.49
N SER A 62 6.72 10.55 10.30
CA SER A 62 5.77 10.17 9.25
C SER A 62 6.38 10.39 7.88
N LEU A 63 5.95 9.59 6.89
CA LEU A 63 6.32 9.81 5.49
C LEU A 63 5.64 11.03 4.88
N TYR A 64 4.52 11.48 5.43
CA TYR A 64 3.85 12.68 4.97
C TYR A 64 4.36 13.89 5.74
N ALA A 65 4.99 14.83 5.04
CA ALA A 65 5.66 15.98 5.65
C ALA A 65 4.76 16.78 6.62
N LYS A 66 3.46 16.96 6.29
CA LYS A 66 2.52 17.68 7.16
C LYS A 66 2.21 16.99 8.49
N LEU A 67 2.42 15.67 8.58
CA LEU A 67 2.19 14.87 9.78
C LEU A 67 3.50 14.52 10.51
N CYS A 68 4.64 14.98 10.00
CA CYS A 68 5.96 14.67 10.53
C CYS A 68 6.48 15.85 11.36
N SER A 69 6.98 15.56 12.57
CA SER A 69 7.59 16.59 13.43
C SER A 69 8.96 17.05 12.95
N HIS A 70 9.74 16.15 12.31
CA HIS A 70 11.12 16.41 11.88
C HIS A 70 11.34 15.86 10.46
N PRO A 71 10.76 16.50 9.42
CA PRO A 71 10.77 15.98 8.05
C PRO A 71 12.18 15.83 7.47
N GLU A 72 13.14 16.68 7.86
CA GLU A 72 14.54 16.60 7.47
C GLU A 72 15.26 15.33 7.96
N VAL A 73 14.95 14.86 9.19
CA VAL A 73 15.50 13.62 9.74
C VAL A 73 14.97 12.42 8.94
N VAL A 74 13.66 12.40 8.70
CA VAL A 74 13.02 11.34 7.91
C VAL A 74 13.54 11.34 6.48
N ARG A 75 13.65 12.50 5.84
CA ARG A 75 14.24 12.64 4.51
C ARG A 75 15.63 12.03 4.44
N LYS A 76 16.53 12.39 5.36
CA LYS A 76 17.89 11.84 5.38
C LYS A 76 17.87 10.32 5.50
N TYR A 77 17.03 9.78 6.38
CA TYR A 77 16.89 8.33 6.54
C TYR A 77 16.38 7.62 5.27
N LEU A 78 15.47 8.26 4.54
CA LEU A 78 15.01 7.76 3.23
C LEU A 78 16.15 7.76 2.20
N ASP A 79 16.88 8.86 2.13
CA ASP A 79 18.01 9.08 1.21
C ASP A 79 19.18 8.12 1.48
N ASP A 80 19.38 7.74 2.75
CA ASP A 80 20.40 6.76 3.19
C ASP A 80 20.09 5.32 2.73
N GLY A 81 18.94 5.09 2.07
CA GLY A 81 18.65 3.85 1.33
C GLY A 81 17.39 3.11 1.78
N ALA A 82 16.71 3.56 2.83
CA ALA A 82 15.47 2.94 3.30
C ALA A 82 14.37 2.97 2.21
N LEU A 83 14.31 4.06 1.43
CA LEU A 83 13.36 4.22 0.33
C LEU A 83 13.61 3.24 -0.81
N SER A 84 14.87 3.07 -1.22
CA SER A 84 15.29 2.20 -2.33
C SER A 84 14.86 0.75 -2.12
N ARG A 85 14.87 0.27 -0.87
CA ARG A 85 14.40 -1.09 -0.53
C ARG A 85 12.92 -1.27 -0.81
N VAL A 86 12.08 -0.37 -0.32
CA VAL A 86 10.61 -0.46 -0.42
C VAL A 86 10.16 -0.23 -1.86
N THR A 87 10.72 0.77 -2.54
CA THR A 87 10.44 1.03 -3.97
C THR A 87 10.88 -0.13 -4.86
N ALA A 88 12.02 -0.78 -4.60
CA ALA A 88 12.41 -1.99 -5.31
C ALA A 88 11.41 -3.15 -5.11
N ASP A 89 10.89 -3.32 -3.90
CA ASP A 89 9.88 -4.35 -3.62
C ASP A 89 8.55 -4.08 -4.32
N LEU A 90 8.05 -2.84 -4.23
CA LEU A 90 6.83 -2.43 -4.93
C LEU A 90 6.96 -2.57 -6.44
N ARG A 91 8.10 -2.20 -7.03
CA ARG A 91 8.35 -2.41 -8.47
C ARG A 91 8.36 -3.88 -8.86
N ARG A 92 8.96 -4.76 -8.05
CA ARG A 92 8.88 -6.22 -8.29
C ARG A 92 7.43 -6.71 -8.24
N LYS A 93 6.65 -6.26 -7.25
CA LYS A 93 5.22 -6.58 -7.12
C LYS A 93 4.43 -6.09 -8.32
N ILE A 94 4.68 -4.88 -8.82
CA ILE A 94 4.04 -4.33 -10.03
C ILE A 94 4.34 -5.22 -11.24
N ASN A 95 5.61 -5.58 -11.46
CA ASN A 95 6.00 -6.40 -12.61
C ASN A 95 5.44 -7.83 -12.57
N ALA A 96 5.15 -8.35 -11.38
CA ALA A 96 4.59 -9.70 -11.19
C ALA A 96 3.06 -9.71 -11.04
N ALA A 97 2.43 -8.55 -10.86
CA ALA A 97 1.00 -8.43 -10.61
C ALA A 97 0.17 -8.65 -11.87
N HIS A 98 -1.05 -9.16 -11.68
CA HIS A 98 -2.05 -9.22 -12.73
C HIS A 98 -2.64 -7.83 -13.01
N GLU A 99 -3.12 -7.58 -14.23
CA GLU A 99 -3.63 -6.28 -14.68
C GLU A 99 -4.68 -5.66 -13.74
N TRP A 100 -5.66 -6.42 -13.28
CA TRP A 100 -6.68 -5.93 -12.34
C TRP A 100 -6.08 -5.46 -10.99
N TRP A 101 -5.05 -6.14 -10.49
CA TRP A 101 -4.40 -5.79 -9.22
C TRP A 101 -3.50 -4.55 -9.34
N LEU A 102 -3.09 -4.21 -10.56
CA LEU A 102 -2.41 -2.95 -10.83
C LEU A 102 -3.37 -1.75 -10.80
N LYS A 103 -4.65 -1.99 -11.10
CA LYS A 103 -5.70 -0.96 -11.12
C LYS A 103 -6.32 -0.72 -9.74
N ASP A 104 -6.39 -1.77 -8.92
CA ASP A 104 -7.01 -1.72 -7.59
C ASP A 104 -6.28 -0.77 -6.63
N CYS A 105 -7.05 -0.06 -5.81
CA CYS A 105 -6.51 0.89 -4.82
C CYS A 105 -5.68 0.24 -3.69
N TYR A 106 -5.83 -1.06 -3.46
CA TYR A 106 -4.98 -1.86 -2.56
C TYR A 106 -3.76 -2.46 -3.26
N GLY A 107 -3.63 -2.24 -4.57
CA GLY A 107 -2.58 -2.75 -5.41
C GLY A 107 -1.22 -2.06 -5.20
N PRO A 108 -0.12 -2.71 -5.63
CA PRO A 108 1.22 -2.17 -5.49
C PRO A 108 1.43 -0.90 -6.34
N GLY A 109 0.62 -0.69 -7.39
CA GLY A 109 0.61 0.54 -8.19
C GLY A 109 0.16 1.76 -7.38
N TYR A 110 -0.97 1.63 -6.65
CA TYR A 110 -1.46 2.67 -5.75
C TYR A 110 -0.45 2.97 -4.64
N HIS A 111 0.10 1.91 -4.02
CA HIS A 111 1.08 2.05 -2.93
C HIS A 111 2.34 2.78 -3.39
N LEU A 112 2.83 2.47 -4.59
CA LEU A 112 3.97 3.18 -5.18
C LEU A 112 3.66 4.66 -5.42
N CYS A 113 2.44 4.98 -5.87
CA CYS A 113 2.02 6.37 -6.08
C CYS A 113 1.99 7.15 -4.76
N ILE A 114 1.38 6.59 -3.70
CA ILE A 114 1.32 7.24 -2.39
C ILE A 114 2.72 7.39 -1.78
N LEU A 115 3.55 6.34 -1.83
CA LEU A 115 4.94 6.42 -1.35
C LEU A 115 5.74 7.48 -2.11
N GLY A 116 5.59 7.52 -3.44
CA GLY A 116 6.23 8.51 -4.30
C GLY A 116 5.79 9.92 -3.95
N ALA A 117 4.50 10.17 -3.81
CA ALA A 117 3.96 11.47 -3.42
C ALA A 117 4.47 11.89 -2.03
N CYS A 118 4.47 11.00 -1.03
CA CYS A 118 5.04 11.27 0.28
C CYS A 118 6.52 11.65 0.22
N THR A 119 7.31 10.89 -0.55
CA THR A 119 8.73 11.17 -0.80
C THR A 119 8.92 12.59 -1.37
N MET A 120 8.09 12.98 -2.33
CA MET A 120 8.11 14.33 -2.91
C MET A 120 7.77 15.40 -1.86
N THR A 121 6.79 15.16 -0.99
CA THR A 121 6.44 16.12 0.08
C THR A 121 7.58 16.34 1.08
N LEU A 122 8.41 15.32 1.32
CA LEU A 122 9.60 15.42 2.18
C LEU A 122 10.80 16.03 1.44
N GLY A 123 10.76 16.10 0.11
CA GLY A 123 11.91 16.50 -0.70
C GLY A 123 13.00 15.42 -0.79
N ALA A 124 12.67 14.15 -0.54
CA ALA A 124 13.63 13.03 -0.59
C ALA A 124 13.95 12.58 -2.03
N VAL A 125 15.12 11.98 -2.21
CA VAL A 125 15.64 11.58 -3.53
C VAL A 125 14.81 10.44 -4.10
N LEU A 126 14.09 10.72 -5.18
CA LEU A 126 13.36 9.72 -5.95
C LEU A 126 14.13 9.40 -7.24
N SER A 127 14.45 8.13 -7.48
CA SER A 127 15.23 7.72 -8.64
C SER A 127 14.44 7.90 -9.95
N ASN A 128 15.13 8.07 -11.08
CA ASN A 128 14.48 8.16 -12.40
C ASN A 128 13.68 6.90 -12.72
N GLN A 129 14.13 5.73 -12.25
CA GLN A 129 13.43 4.47 -12.43
C GLN A 129 12.12 4.45 -11.61
N ASP A 130 12.12 5.01 -10.40
CA ASP A 130 10.89 5.11 -9.59
C ASP A 130 9.92 6.14 -10.17
N LYS A 131 10.42 7.30 -10.61
CA LYS A 131 9.60 8.29 -11.34
C LYS A 131 8.96 7.67 -12.58
N ALA A 132 9.71 6.89 -13.36
CA ALA A 132 9.18 6.19 -14.53
C ALA A 132 8.14 5.12 -14.16
N ALA A 133 8.39 4.35 -13.10
CA ALA A 133 7.44 3.36 -12.61
C ALA A 133 6.12 4.00 -12.14
N ILE A 134 6.18 5.11 -11.39
CA ILE A 134 4.98 5.86 -10.99
C ILE A 134 4.25 6.37 -12.24
N ARG A 135 4.95 6.97 -13.21
CA ARG A 135 4.35 7.45 -14.47
C ARG A 135 3.60 6.36 -15.23
N ALA A 136 4.06 5.12 -15.15
CA ALA A 136 3.42 3.99 -15.83
C ALA A 136 2.10 3.55 -15.18
N VAL A 137 1.90 3.80 -13.87
CA VAL A 137 0.76 3.24 -13.11
C VAL A 137 -0.26 4.27 -12.65
N TYR A 138 0.13 5.52 -12.36
CA TYR A 138 -0.75 6.47 -11.64
C TYR A 138 -2.07 6.80 -12.35
N LYS A 139 -2.11 6.78 -13.68
CA LYS A 139 -3.34 7.04 -14.45
C LYS A 139 -4.34 5.86 -14.38
N ASN A 140 -3.87 4.68 -13.99
CA ASN A 140 -4.64 3.44 -14.05
C ASN A 140 -4.96 2.84 -12.68
N CYS A 141 -4.35 3.32 -11.59
CA CYS A 141 -4.49 2.73 -10.25
C CYS A 141 -5.63 3.33 -9.41
N GLU A 142 -6.78 3.66 -10.01
CA GLU A 142 -7.99 4.15 -9.31
C GLU A 142 -7.74 5.23 -8.24
N LEU A 143 -6.78 6.13 -8.47
CA LEU A 143 -6.58 7.28 -7.60
C LEU A 143 -7.79 8.21 -7.66
N MET A 144 -7.96 9.00 -6.60
CA MET A 144 -8.95 10.08 -6.62
C MET A 144 -8.74 11.00 -7.84
N ARG A 145 -9.83 11.53 -8.38
CA ARG A 145 -9.83 12.30 -9.63
C ARG A 145 -8.73 13.37 -9.67
N ASP A 146 -8.65 14.21 -8.65
CA ASP A 146 -7.70 15.33 -8.62
C ASP A 146 -6.29 14.87 -8.20
N ALA A 147 -6.17 13.72 -7.52
CA ALA A 147 -4.89 13.09 -7.21
C ALA A 147 -4.11 12.69 -8.48
N VAL A 148 -4.81 12.27 -9.54
CA VAL A 148 -4.17 11.99 -10.84
C VAL A 148 -3.56 13.26 -11.42
N THR A 149 -4.30 14.37 -11.44
CA THR A 149 -3.80 15.67 -11.94
C THR A 149 -2.64 16.20 -11.08
N GLN A 150 -2.73 16.03 -9.77
CA GLN A 150 -1.66 16.39 -8.83
C GLN A 150 -0.36 15.62 -9.10
N LEU A 151 -0.45 14.31 -9.35
CA LEU A 151 0.70 13.50 -9.73
C LEU A 151 1.22 13.83 -11.13
N ASP A 152 0.34 14.14 -12.07
CA ASP A 152 0.72 14.57 -13.42
C ASP A 152 1.62 15.81 -13.36
N ALA A 153 1.20 16.83 -12.61
CA ALA A 153 1.99 18.05 -12.40
C ALA A 153 3.32 17.78 -11.67
N ALA A 154 3.31 16.92 -10.65
CA ALA A 154 4.53 16.58 -9.90
C ALA A 154 5.52 15.73 -10.72
N LEU A 155 5.03 14.94 -11.67
CA LEU A 155 5.83 14.07 -12.53
C LEU A 155 6.18 14.71 -13.87
N ASP A 156 5.79 15.97 -14.10
CA ASP A 156 6.17 16.69 -15.31
C ASP A 156 7.70 16.76 -15.45
N LEU A 157 8.20 16.60 -16.67
CA LEU A 157 9.64 16.52 -16.94
C LEU A 157 10.34 17.89 -16.87
N HIS A 158 9.60 18.98 -17.05
CA HIS A 158 10.12 20.34 -17.15
C HIS A 158 9.86 21.17 -15.90
N THR A 159 8.64 21.09 -15.35
CA THR A 159 8.17 21.91 -14.23
C THR A 159 7.89 21.12 -12.97
N GLY A 160 8.03 19.79 -13.02
CA GLY A 160 7.67 18.89 -11.93
C GLY A 160 8.71 18.83 -10.80
N TYR A 161 8.60 17.77 -10.02
CA TYR A 161 9.36 17.55 -8.80
C TYR A 161 10.87 17.41 -9.02
N VAL A 162 11.62 18.24 -8.28
CA VAL A 162 13.09 18.22 -8.22
C VAL A 162 13.56 17.63 -6.89
N ASN A 163 14.45 16.63 -6.97
CA ASN A 163 14.99 15.96 -5.80
C ASN A 163 15.66 16.99 -4.87
N GLY A 164 15.32 16.95 -3.59
CA GLY A 164 15.84 17.83 -2.58
C GLY A 164 14.99 19.07 -2.26
N VAL A 165 13.97 19.36 -3.06
CA VAL A 165 13.03 20.46 -2.82
C VAL A 165 11.65 19.89 -2.50
N PRO A 166 11.11 20.07 -1.30
CA PRO A 166 9.76 19.61 -0.96
C PRO A 166 8.70 20.06 -1.97
N TRP A 167 7.88 19.12 -2.45
CA TRP A 167 6.76 19.41 -3.34
C TRP A 167 5.48 19.66 -2.55
N ASN A 168 4.78 20.74 -2.88
CA ASN A 168 3.46 21.02 -2.30
C ASN A 168 2.36 20.59 -3.28
N PHE A 169 1.58 19.58 -2.91
CA PHE A 169 0.43 19.12 -3.69
C PHE A 169 -0.81 20.02 -3.56
N GLY A 170 -0.75 21.14 -2.82
CA GLY A 170 -1.91 22.05 -2.68
C GLY A 170 -3.06 21.43 -1.89
N VAL A 171 -2.71 20.57 -0.93
CA VAL A 171 -3.66 19.87 -0.06
C VAL A 171 -3.84 20.69 1.21
N SER A 172 -5.01 21.29 1.43
CA SER A 172 -5.29 22.08 2.64
C SER A 172 -5.41 21.20 3.89
N SER A 173 -5.18 21.76 5.09
CA SER A 173 -5.46 21.02 6.33
C SER A 173 -6.97 20.77 6.48
N ILE A 174 -7.39 19.79 7.30
CA ILE A 174 -8.83 19.50 7.55
C ILE A 174 -9.61 20.75 8.04
N GLY A 175 -8.94 21.74 8.65
CA GLY A 175 -9.54 23.00 9.07
C GLY A 175 -9.61 24.09 7.98
N GLU A 176 -8.91 23.88 6.87
CA GLU A 176 -8.83 24.78 5.71
C GLU A 176 -9.44 24.11 4.47
N ILE A 177 -10.39 23.18 4.67
CA ILE A 177 -11.15 22.61 3.56
C ILE A 177 -11.89 23.78 2.91
N GLU A 178 -11.30 24.30 1.82
CA GLU A 178 -12.00 25.18 0.89
C GLU A 178 -13.33 24.51 0.56
N LEU A 179 -14.40 25.31 0.50
CA LEU A 179 -15.68 24.83 0.02
C LEU A 179 -15.44 24.00 -1.25
N ALA A 180 -15.87 22.74 -1.19
CA ALA A 180 -15.81 21.81 -2.31
C ALA A 180 -16.20 22.54 -3.61
N SER A 181 -15.48 22.28 -4.70
CA SER A 181 -15.77 22.93 -5.98
C SER A 181 -17.23 22.70 -6.36
N LYS A 182 -17.82 23.57 -7.20
CA LYS A 182 -19.23 23.41 -7.61
C LYS A 182 -19.47 22.03 -8.25
N GLU A 183 -18.47 21.50 -8.94
CA GLU A 183 -18.44 20.15 -9.51
C GLU A 183 -18.44 19.07 -8.41
N ASP A 184 -17.72 19.27 -7.31
CA ASP A 184 -17.68 18.33 -6.18
C ASP A 184 -18.97 18.35 -5.35
N LEU A 185 -19.68 19.47 -5.34
CA LEU A 185 -21.01 19.61 -4.72
C LEU A 185 -22.13 18.90 -5.51
N ALA A 186 -21.85 18.45 -6.74
CA ALA A 186 -22.79 17.71 -7.57
C ALA A 186 -22.94 16.23 -7.14
N PHE A 187 -22.06 15.72 -6.28
CA PHE A 187 -22.22 14.40 -5.66
C PHE A 187 -23.29 14.46 -4.55
N PRO A 188 -24.19 13.46 -4.46
CA PRO A 188 -25.36 13.56 -3.59
C PRO A 188 -24.95 13.56 -2.11
N ALA A 189 -25.39 14.60 -1.40
CA ALA A 189 -25.18 14.97 0.01
C ALA A 189 -24.06 16.01 0.28
N LYS A 190 -24.49 17.28 0.23
CA LYS A 190 -23.90 18.50 0.81
C LYS A 190 -22.57 18.33 1.57
N GLY A 191 -21.47 18.66 0.89
CA GLY A 191 -20.14 18.77 1.48
C GLY A 191 -19.42 17.42 1.47
N MET A 192 -18.20 17.39 0.94
CA MET A 192 -17.46 16.16 0.65
C MET A 192 -17.05 15.33 1.88
N ILE A 193 -17.62 15.55 3.06
CA ILE A 193 -17.28 14.83 4.28
C ILE A 193 -17.93 13.44 4.24
N ASN A 194 -17.11 12.39 4.38
CA ASN A 194 -17.53 10.98 4.31
C ASN A 194 -18.00 10.54 2.91
N VAL A 195 -17.52 11.17 1.84
CA VAL A 195 -17.69 10.64 0.47
C VAL A 195 -16.95 9.30 0.39
N ARG A 196 -17.47 8.35 -0.40
CA ARG A 196 -16.78 7.05 -0.57
C ARG A 196 -15.36 7.28 -1.08
N GLY A 197 -14.40 6.61 -0.44
CA GLY A 197 -13.00 6.58 -0.84
C GLY A 197 -12.79 6.05 -2.27
N PRO A 198 -11.53 5.83 -2.70
CA PRO A 198 -11.21 5.25 -4.01
C PRO A 198 -11.88 3.88 -4.25
N ASP A 199 -12.33 3.23 -3.18
CA ASP A 199 -13.15 2.02 -3.19
C ASP A 199 -14.61 2.29 -3.66
N HIS A 200 -14.77 2.70 -4.93
CA HIS A 200 -15.99 3.14 -5.64
C HIS A 200 -17.24 2.26 -5.46
N GLY A 201 -17.82 2.20 -4.27
CA GLY A 201 -19.11 1.56 -4.10
C GLY A 201 -19.08 0.04 -3.93
N ARG A 202 -18.01 -0.57 -3.38
CA ARG A 202 -18.16 -1.95 -2.90
C ARG A 202 -19.34 -2.02 -1.92
N ASN A 203 -20.28 -2.87 -2.26
CA ASN A 203 -21.56 -3.01 -1.59
C ASN A 203 -21.31 -3.73 -0.26
N LEU A 204 -21.47 -3.05 0.88
CA LEU A 204 -21.30 -3.67 2.20
C LEU A 204 -22.33 -4.79 2.48
N SER A 205 -23.33 -4.99 1.61
CA SER A 205 -24.34 -6.04 1.73
C SER A 205 -24.15 -7.22 0.77
N TYR A 206 -23.15 -7.20 -0.09
CA TYR A 206 -22.75 -8.35 -0.92
C TYR A 206 -21.28 -8.18 -1.23
N ASP A 207 -20.46 -8.93 -0.52
CA ASP A 207 -19.01 -8.90 -0.63
C ASP A 207 -18.55 -10.07 -1.53
N PRO A 208 -18.49 -9.91 -2.86
CA PRO A 208 -17.79 -10.88 -3.69
C PRO A 208 -16.30 -10.93 -3.36
N TYR A 209 -15.77 -9.97 -2.60
CA TYR A 209 -14.38 -9.88 -2.21
C TYR A 209 -14.00 -10.81 -1.04
N THR A 210 -14.97 -11.40 -0.31
CA THR A 210 -14.66 -12.53 0.58
C THR A 210 -14.83 -13.85 -0.15
N ASP A 211 -15.90 -14.09 -0.90
CA ASP A 211 -16.09 -15.39 -1.58
C ASP A 211 -15.14 -15.58 -2.77
N GLU A 212 -14.88 -14.53 -3.56
CA GLU A 212 -13.99 -14.57 -4.73
C GLU A 212 -12.51 -14.40 -4.35
N MET A 213 -12.14 -13.63 -3.30
CA MET A 213 -10.79 -13.73 -2.73
C MET A 213 -10.57 -15.00 -1.90
N MET A 214 -11.60 -15.62 -1.32
CA MET A 214 -11.51 -16.99 -0.76
C MET A 214 -11.49 -18.04 -1.87
N ALA A 215 -11.96 -17.72 -3.08
CA ALA A 215 -11.83 -18.57 -4.26
C ALA A 215 -10.51 -18.38 -5.02
N LEU A 216 -9.91 -17.17 -4.99
CA LEU A 216 -8.65 -16.80 -5.65
C LEU A 216 -7.43 -16.86 -4.73
N ARG A 217 -7.59 -16.78 -3.40
CA ARG A 217 -6.73 -17.59 -2.54
C ARG A 217 -7.08 -19.01 -2.93
N HIS A 218 -6.13 -19.76 -3.47
CA HIS A 218 -6.23 -21.18 -3.24
C HIS A 218 -6.41 -21.33 -1.71
N PRO A 219 -7.38 -22.14 -1.24
CA PRO A 219 -7.65 -22.25 0.19
C PRO A 219 -6.36 -22.53 0.99
N ASP A 220 -5.33 -23.05 0.31
CA ASP A 220 -3.99 -23.30 0.78
C ASP A 220 -2.89 -22.40 0.18
N GLY A 221 -3.07 -21.07 0.04
CA GLY A 221 -1.94 -20.13 -0.15
C GLY A 221 -1.95 -19.23 -1.39
N MET A 222 -0.94 -18.34 -1.48
CA MET A 222 -0.81 -17.24 -2.47
C MET A 222 -0.48 -17.69 -3.91
N TRP A 223 -0.19 -18.97 -4.14
CA TRP A 223 0.40 -19.45 -5.40
C TRP A 223 -0.55 -20.37 -6.19
N LYS A 224 -0.51 -20.27 -7.54
CA LYS A 224 -1.30 -21.10 -8.48
C LYS A 224 -1.21 -22.60 -8.17
N ASP A 225 -2.25 -23.37 -8.51
CA ASP A 225 -2.32 -24.84 -8.29
C ASP A 225 -1.09 -25.65 -8.75
N HIS A 226 -0.40 -25.17 -9.80
CA HIS A 226 0.75 -25.84 -10.41
C HIS A 226 2.10 -25.31 -9.91
N ALA A 227 2.11 -24.52 -8.84
CA ALA A 227 3.32 -24.01 -8.20
C ALA A 227 3.48 -24.59 -6.78
N CYS A 228 4.70 -24.51 -6.24
CA CYS A 228 4.97 -24.86 -4.86
C CYS A 228 4.13 -23.98 -3.91
N GLY A 229 3.39 -24.61 -2.99
CA GLY A 229 2.51 -23.90 -2.05
C GLY A 229 3.23 -22.97 -1.06
N GLU A 230 4.52 -23.20 -0.81
CA GLU A 230 5.33 -22.36 0.09
C GLU A 230 6.07 -21.25 -0.68
N CYS A 231 6.97 -21.64 -1.58
CA CYS A 231 7.92 -20.73 -2.21
C CYS A 231 7.56 -20.30 -3.65
N GLY A 232 6.42 -20.76 -4.19
CA GLY A 232 5.95 -20.37 -5.53
C GLY A 232 6.74 -20.95 -6.71
N SER A 233 7.75 -21.79 -6.48
CA SER A 233 8.54 -22.41 -7.55
C SER A 233 7.70 -23.32 -8.45
N SER A 234 7.91 -23.26 -9.77
CA SER A 234 7.21 -24.07 -10.78
C SER A 234 7.84 -25.45 -11.01
N GLN A 235 9.00 -25.73 -10.41
CA GLN A 235 9.76 -26.97 -10.55
C GLN A 235 10.31 -27.43 -9.20
N SER A 236 10.57 -28.75 -9.06
CA SER A 236 11.32 -29.28 -7.92
C SER A 236 12.83 -29.21 -8.18
N GLY A 237 13.63 -29.40 -7.13
CA GLY A 237 15.10 -29.44 -7.27
C GLY A 237 15.50 -30.41 -8.38
N HIS A 238 16.39 -29.96 -9.28
CA HIS A 238 16.85 -30.68 -10.48
C HIS A 238 15.85 -30.79 -11.66
N GLY A 239 14.85 -29.90 -11.73
CA GLY A 239 13.96 -29.80 -12.90
C GLY A 239 12.91 -30.91 -12.99
N GLN A 240 12.69 -31.65 -11.90
CA GLN A 240 11.65 -32.67 -11.83
C GLN A 240 10.26 -32.06 -11.59
N ALA A 241 9.23 -32.89 -11.78
CA ALA A 241 7.84 -32.51 -11.47
C ALA A 241 7.67 -32.21 -9.96
N LEU A 242 6.72 -31.34 -9.63
CA LEU A 242 6.39 -31.03 -8.25
C LEU A 242 5.72 -32.23 -7.55
N LEU A 243 6.01 -32.39 -6.25
CA LEU A 243 5.37 -33.38 -5.39
C LEU A 243 3.94 -32.94 -5.06
N LYS A 244 2.97 -33.85 -5.18
CA LYS A 244 1.58 -33.58 -4.79
C LYS A 244 1.33 -34.02 -3.35
N CYS A 245 0.49 -33.27 -2.63
CA CYS A 245 0.03 -33.66 -1.29
C CYS A 245 -0.58 -35.08 -1.32
N SER A 246 -0.09 -35.99 -0.50
CA SER A 246 -0.54 -37.39 -0.47
C SER A 246 -2.02 -37.55 -0.11
N LYS A 247 -2.57 -36.62 0.70
CA LYS A 247 -3.97 -36.66 1.17
C LYS A 247 -4.95 -36.10 0.15
N CYS A 248 -4.78 -34.84 -0.27
CA CYS A 248 -5.75 -34.17 -1.15
C CYS A 248 -5.44 -34.32 -2.63
N LYS A 249 -4.19 -34.63 -3.00
CA LYS A 249 -3.65 -34.69 -4.37
C LYS A 249 -3.82 -33.41 -5.20
N LYS A 250 -4.23 -32.29 -4.59
CA LYS A 250 -4.46 -30.98 -5.25
C LYS A 250 -3.23 -30.07 -5.18
N ARG A 251 -2.68 -29.83 -3.99
CA ARG A 251 -1.53 -28.93 -3.78
C ARG A 251 -0.20 -29.54 -4.20
N CYS A 252 0.66 -28.72 -4.79
CA CYS A 252 2.01 -29.08 -5.23
C CYS A 252 3.11 -28.45 -4.36
N TYR A 253 4.26 -29.13 -4.25
CA TYR A 253 5.44 -28.73 -3.48
C TYR A 253 6.74 -29.09 -4.21
N CYS A 254 7.75 -28.23 -4.13
CA CYS A 254 9.07 -28.52 -4.70
C CYS A 254 9.91 -29.48 -3.84
N SER A 255 9.59 -29.59 -2.54
CA SER A 255 10.27 -30.49 -1.60
C SER A 255 9.34 -30.89 -0.44
N LYS A 256 9.73 -31.91 0.32
CA LYS A 256 9.02 -32.31 1.55
C LYS A 256 9.12 -31.24 2.64
N ASP A 257 10.16 -30.40 2.62
CA ASP A 257 10.34 -29.33 3.60
C ASP A 257 9.37 -28.19 3.33
N CYS A 258 9.22 -27.75 2.07
CA CYS A 258 8.18 -26.78 1.70
C CYS A 258 6.76 -27.28 2.02
N GLN A 259 6.53 -28.61 1.96
CA GLN A 259 5.24 -29.17 2.39
C GLN A 259 5.01 -29.02 3.90
N LYS A 260 6.04 -29.18 4.74
CA LYS A 260 5.93 -29.09 6.21
C LYS A 260 5.71 -27.64 6.65
N GLU A 261 6.47 -26.70 6.11
CA GLU A 261 6.35 -25.28 6.40
C GLU A 261 4.95 -24.78 6.07
N HIS A 262 4.48 -25.15 4.87
CA HIS A 262 3.16 -24.76 4.39
C HIS A 262 1.99 -25.50 5.09
N TRP A 263 2.26 -26.60 5.79
CA TRP A 263 1.22 -27.43 6.42
C TRP A 263 0.34 -26.64 7.40
N LYS A 264 0.90 -25.66 8.11
CA LYS A 264 0.17 -24.80 9.05
C LYS A 264 -1.04 -24.11 8.38
N ASN A 265 -0.87 -23.73 7.12
CA ASN A 265 -1.87 -23.05 6.30
C ASN A 265 -2.73 -24.05 5.51
N HIS A 266 -2.13 -25.09 4.94
CA HIS A 266 -2.84 -26.08 4.12
C HIS A 266 -3.79 -27.00 4.90
N ARG A 267 -3.46 -27.36 6.14
CA ARG A 267 -4.18 -28.40 6.92
C ARG A 267 -5.69 -28.14 7.05
N GLY A 268 -6.11 -26.88 7.14
CA GLY A 268 -7.52 -26.50 7.30
C GLY A 268 -8.38 -26.84 6.07
N PHE A 269 -7.74 -26.97 4.91
CA PHE A 269 -8.40 -27.13 3.62
C PHE A 269 -8.09 -28.48 2.95
N CYS A 270 -7.16 -29.25 3.53
CA CYS A 270 -6.70 -30.53 3.00
C CYS A 270 -7.74 -31.66 3.19
N ARG A 271 -8.56 -31.90 2.16
CA ARG A 271 -9.57 -32.97 2.10
C ARG A 271 -9.23 -34.00 1.03
N ALA A 272 -9.49 -35.28 1.30
CA ALA A 272 -9.32 -36.35 0.31
C ALA A 272 -10.27 -36.12 -0.88
N PRO A 273 -9.85 -36.46 -2.12
CA PRO A 273 -10.75 -36.40 -3.26
C PRO A 273 -11.95 -37.32 -3.02
N ARG A 274 -13.17 -36.85 -3.31
CA ARG A 274 -14.36 -37.71 -3.25
C ARG A 274 -14.21 -38.79 -4.33
N SER A 275 -14.34 -40.05 -3.96
CA SER A 275 -14.50 -41.13 -4.94
C SER A 275 -15.80 -40.88 -5.68
N ILE A 276 -15.72 -40.69 -7.00
CA ILE A 276 -16.91 -40.81 -7.83
C ILE A 276 -17.22 -42.31 -7.83
N SER A 277 -18.34 -42.67 -7.22
CA SER A 277 -18.90 -44.02 -7.16
C SER A 277 -20.14 -44.04 -8.02
#